data_AF-A0A5Z7XZI5-F1
#
_entry.id   AF-A0A5Z7XZI5-F1
#
_cell.length_a   1.000
_cell.length_b   1.000
_cell.length_c   1.000
_cell.angle_alpha   90.00
_cell.angle_beta   90.00
_cell.angle_gamma   90.00
#
_symmetry.space_group_name_H-M   'P 1'
#
loop_
_entity.id
_entity.type
_entity.pdbx_description
1 polymer ?
#
loop_
_entity_poly.entity_id
_entity_poly.type
_entity_poly.pdbx_seq_one_letter_code
_entity_poly.pdbx_strand_id
1 'polypeptide(L)'
;MNLKEKTRALFAEIFGYPATHTIQAPGRVNLIGEHTDYNDGFVLPCAIDYQTVISCAPRDDRTVRVIAADYDNQVDEFSLDAPIVTHDSQQWSNYVRGVVKHLQQRNNTFGGVDIVISGNVPQGAGLSSSA
;
A
#
# COMPACT_ATOMS: atom_id res chain seq x y z
N MET A 1 -12.29 15.75 5.62
CA MET A 1 -11.25 14.99 6.32
C MET A 1 -10.19 14.62 5.30
N ASN A 2 -8.92 14.94 5.55
CA ASN A 2 -7.80 14.56 4.66
C ASN A 2 -7.55 13.04 4.77
N LEU A 3 -6.97 12.40 3.75
CA LEU A 3 -6.61 10.97 3.72
C LEU A 3 -5.82 10.52 4.97
N LYS A 4 -4.92 11.35 5.50
CA LYS A 4 -4.18 11.06 6.75
C LYS A 4 -5.11 10.94 7.96
N GLU A 5 -6.06 11.86 8.10
CA GLU A 5 -7.03 11.83 9.19
C GLU A 5 -8.00 10.65 9.03
N LYS A 6 -8.46 10.40 7.79
CA LYS A 6 -9.34 9.28 7.44
C LYS A 6 -8.71 7.94 7.82
N THR A 7 -7.48 7.69 7.36
CA THR A 7 -6.79 6.41 7.62
C THR A 7 -6.46 6.22 9.09
N ARG A 8 -6.05 7.28 9.81
CA ARG A 8 -5.80 7.21 11.27
C ARG A 8 -7.05 6.95 12.09
N ALA A 9 -8.15 7.63 11.77
CA ALA A 9 -9.43 7.44 12.45
C ALA A 9 -9.96 6.03 12.25
N LEU A 10 -9.98 5.56 10.99
CA LEU A 10 -10.41 4.21 10.65
C LEU A 10 -9.50 3.13 11.27
N PHE A 11 -8.19 3.36 11.33
CA PHE A 11 -7.26 2.46 12.01
C PHE A 11 -7.63 2.29 13.48
N ALA A 12 -7.81 3.40 14.20
CA ALA A 12 -8.15 3.36 15.62
C ALA A 12 -9.52 2.71 15.87
N GLU A 13 -10.48 2.95 14.98
CA GLU A 13 -11.81 2.34 15.03
C GLU A 13 -11.76 0.82 14.86
N ILE A 14 -11.06 0.32 13.83
CA ILE A 14 -11.04 -1.11 13.47
C ILE A 14 -10.16 -1.91 14.43
N PHE A 15 -8.97 -1.39 14.77
CA PHE A 15 -7.99 -2.15 15.55
C PHE A 15 -8.04 -1.88 17.05
N GLY A 16 -8.73 -0.83 17.49
CA GLY A 16 -8.90 -0.51 18.92
C GLY A 16 -7.68 0.14 19.57
N TYR A 17 -6.68 0.55 18.79
CA TYR A 17 -5.48 1.26 19.26
C TYR A 17 -4.96 2.22 18.18
N PRO A 18 -4.17 3.27 18.53
CA PRO A 18 -3.75 4.26 17.54
C PRO A 18 -2.65 3.72 16.61
N ALA A 19 -2.71 4.14 15.33
CA ALA A 19 -1.59 3.94 14.42
C ALA A 19 -0.33 4.64 14.94
N THR A 20 0.82 3.98 14.79
CA THR A 20 2.12 4.54 15.21
C THR A 20 2.75 5.39 14.11
N HIS A 21 2.45 5.09 12.85
CA HIS A 21 2.99 5.78 11.69
C HIS A 21 1.90 6.10 10.67
N THR A 22 2.09 7.19 9.95
CA THR A 22 1.31 7.54 8.75
C THR A 22 2.27 7.90 7.63
N ILE A 23 2.23 7.14 6.54
CA ILE A 23 3.12 7.28 5.38
C ILE A 23 2.29 7.69 4.17
N GLN A 24 2.89 8.48 3.30
CA GLN A 24 2.27 9.01 2.09
C GLN A 24 3.18 8.73 0.88
N ALA A 25 2.60 8.24 -0.21
CA ALA A 25 3.25 8.09 -1.50
C ALA A 25 2.44 8.85 -2.57
N PRO A 26 3.05 9.78 -3.33
CA PRO A 26 2.35 10.49 -4.40
C PRO A 26 2.20 9.60 -5.64
N GLY A 27 1.11 9.81 -6.39
CA GLY A 27 1.04 9.39 -7.78
C GLY A 27 2.01 10.20 -8.64
N ARG A 28 2.12 9.85 -9.92
CA ARG A 28 3.00 10.55 -10.85
C ARG A 28 2.43 10.63 -12.24
N VAL A 29 2.77 11.70 -12.94
CA VAL A 29 2.66 11.81 -14.40
C VAL A 29 4.06 11.73 -15.00
N ASN A 30 4.14 11.30 -16.25
CA ASN A 30 5.36 11.41 -17.02
C ASN A 30 5.20 12.59 -17.98
N LEU A 31 6.13 13.55 -17.94
CA LEU A 31 6.08 14.74 -18.78
C LEU A 31 6.55 14.41 -20.21
N ILE A 32 7.58 13.56 -20.32
CA ILE A 32 8.11 13.04 -21.57
C ILE A 32 8.95 11.77 -21.32
N GLY A 33 9.13 10.95 -22.36
CA GLY A 33 9.85 9.68 -22.30
C GLY A 33 8.90 8.52 -22.04
N GLU A 34 7.81 8.42 -22.80
CA GLU A 34 6.94 7.24 -22.74
C GLU A 34 7.63 6.05 -23.38
N HIS A 35 7.46 4.87 -22.79
CA HIS A 35 7.97 3.60 -23.32
C HIS A 35 9.51 3.53 -23.49
N THR A 36 10.26 4.40 -22.81
CA THR A 36 11.73 4.42 -22.87
C THR A 36 12.38 3.74 -21.66
N ASP A 37 11.68 3.66 -20.52
CA ASP A 37 12.18 3.13 -19.25
C ASP A 37 12.63 1.67 -19.32
N TYR A 38 11.86 0.82 -20.00
CA TYR A 38 12.22 -0.59 -20.23
C TYR A 38 13.16 -0.81 -21.43
N ASN A 39 13.65 0.27 -22.05
CA ASN A 39 14.61 0.26 -23.17
C ASN A 39 15.92 1.02 -22.82
N ASP A 40 16.26 1.13 -21.54
CA ASP A 40 17.43 1.87 -21.04
C ASP A 40 17.47 3.36 -21.47
N GLY A 41 16.30 3.95 -21.76
CA GLY A 41 16.16 5.36 -22.14
C GLY A 41 15.87 6.30 -20.98
N PHE A 42 15.82 7.59 -21.27
CA PHE A 42 15.51 8.63 -20.28
C PHE A 42 13.99 8.84 -20.13
N VAL A 43 13.59 9.24 -18.92
CA VAL A 43 12.22 9.63 -18.55
C VAL A 43 12.24 10.94 -17.77
N LEU A 44 11.15 11.71 -17.81
CA LEU A 44 10.98 12.92 -17.00
C LEU A 44 9.65 12.88 -16.23
N PRO A 45 9.56 12.10 -15.14
CA PRO A 45 8.37 12.03 -14.31
C PRO A 45 8.25 13.21 -13.34
N CYS A 46 7.02 13.50 -12.94
CA CYS A 46 6.71 14.47 -11.89
C CYS A 46 5.66 13.88 -10.94
N ALA A 47 5.90 14.00 -9.64
CA ALA A 47 4.92 13.69 -8.61
C ALA A 47 3.75 14.69 -8.67
N ILE A 48 2.54 14.21 -8.39
CA ILE A 48 1.32 15.02 -8.40
C ILE A 48 0.66 15.04 -7.01
N ASP A 49 -0.32 15.92 -6.83
CA ASP A 49 -1.03 16.10 -5.55
C ASP A 49 -1.98 14.95 -5.19
N TYR A 50 -2.21 14.02 -6.12
CA TYR A 50 -2.88 12.75 -5.84
C TYR A 50 -1.91 11.77 -5.19
N GLN A 51 -2.40 10.97 -4.25
CA GLN A 51 -1.58 10.21 -3.32
C GLN A 51 -2.31 8.97 -2.80
N THR A 52 -1.50 8.01 -2.33
CA THR A 52 -1.91 6.92 -1.46
C THR A 52 -1.34 7.19 -0.07
N VAL A 53 -2.16 7.00 0.96
CA VAL A 53 -1.77 7.16 2.36
C VAL A 53 -2.04 5.86 3.08
N ILE A 54 -1.08 5.46 3.93
CA ILE A 54 -1.24 4.37 4.87
C ILE A 54 -1.12 4.87 6.30
N SER A 55 -1.93 4.31 7.19
CA SER A 55 -1.71 4.40 8.64
C SER A 55 -1.48 2.99 9.17
N CYS A 56 -0.41 2.80 9.96
CA CYS A 56 0.01 1.46 10.37
C CYS A 56 0.64 1.41 11.76
N ALA A 57 0.71 0.20 12.31
CA ALA A 57 1.44 -0.09 13.53
C ALA A 57 2.01 -1.50 13.54
N PRO A 58 3.21 -1.70 14.12
CA PRO A 58 3.78 -3.04 14.27
C PRO A 58 2.93 -3.88 15.21
N ARG A 59 3.00 -5.20 15.03
CA ARG A 59 2.41 -6.20 15.91
C ARG A 59 3.51 -7.05 16.53
N ASP A 60 3.21 -7.62 17.70
CA ASP A 60 4.12 -8.54 18.39
C ASP A 60 4.10 -9.96 17.82
N ASP A 61 3.08 -10.29 17.02
CA ASP A 61 3.00 -11.54 16.26
C ASP A 61 3.57 -11.38 14.84
N ARG A 62 3.39 -12.40 14.00
CA ARG A 62 3.88 -12.42 12.61
C ARG A 62 2.74 -12.31 11.59
N THR A 63 1.63 -11.70 11.98
CA THR A 63 0.44 -11.53 11.13
C THR A 63 0.45 -10.16 10.47
N VAL A 64 0.14 -10.09 9.18
CA VAL A 64 -0.12 -8.85 8.45
C VAL A 64 -1.61 -8.72 8.23
N ARG A 65 -2.22 -7.59 8.64
CA ARG A 65 -3.62 -7.28 8.32
C ARG A 65 -3.71 -5.94 7.63
N VAL A 66 -4.47 -5.90 6.55
CA VAL A 66 -4.61 -4.72 5.69
C VAL A 66 -6.08 -4.44 5.46
N ILE A 67 -6.48 -3.19 5.69
CA ILE A 67 -7.81 -2.68 5.38
C ILE A 67 -7.70 -1.74 4.18
N ALA A 68 -8.49 -2.01 3.14
CA ALA A 68 -8.65 -1.12 2.01
C ALA A 68 -9.87 -0.21 2.21
N ALA A 69 -9.64 1.01 2.71
CA ALA A 69 -10.70 1.95 3.09
C ALA A 69 -11.58 2.43 1.93
N ASP A 70 -11.09 2.30 0.70
CA ASP A 70 -11.79 2.72 -0.52
C ASP A 70 -12.48 1.54 -1.24
N TYR A 71 -12.39 0.33 -0.68
CA TYR A 71 -13.02 -0.90 -1.18
C TYR A 71 -13.95 -1.48 -0.11
N ASP A 72 -14.89 -0.68 0.39
CA ASP A 72 -15.84 -1.08 1.44
C ASP A 72 -15.18 -1.71 2.69
N ASN A 73 -14.00 -1.20 3.06
CA ASN A 73 -13.18 -1.71 4.16
C ASN A 73 -12.84 -3.20 4.02
N GLN A 74 -12.66 -3.68 2.79
CA GLN A 74 -12.16 -5.03 2.52
C GLN A 74 -10.88 -5.32 3.33
N VAL A 75 -10.80 -6.56 3.81
CA VAL A 75 -9.74 -7.02 4.70
C VAL A 75 -8.93 -8.10 4.01
N ASP A 76 -7.62 -7.95 4.08
CA ASP A 76 -6.65 -8.98 3.74
C ASP A 76 -5.80 -9.33 4.96
N GLU A 77 -5.68 -10.62 5.26
CA GLU A 77 -4.89 -11.12 6.38
C GLU A 77 -4.02 -12.30 5.94
N PHE A 78 -2.75 -12.30 6.36
CA PHE A 78 -1.84 -13.42 6.12
C PHE A 78 -0.70 -13.46 7.14
N SER A 79 -0.14 -14.64 7.35
CA SER A 79 1.01 -14.86 8.22
C SER A 79 2.33 -14.77 7.43
N LEU A 80 3.34 -14.16 8.03
CA LEU A 80 4.73 -14.16 7.54
C LEU A 80 5.43 -15.52 7.70
N ASP A 81 4.82 -16.47 8.41
CA ASP A 81 5.33 -17.83 8.61
C ASP A 81 4.79 -18.85 7.60
N ALA A 82 3.92 -18.41 6.69
CA ALA A 82 3.36 -19.24 5.63
C ALA A 82 3.73 -18.67 4.25
N PRO A 83 3.68 -19.48 3.18
CA PRO A 83 3.85 -18.96 1.82
C PRO A 83 2.86 -17.84 1.51
N ILE A 84 3.37 -16.67 1.12
CA ILE A 84 2.54 -15.56 0.65
C ILE A 84 2.05 -15.88 -0.76
N VAL A 85 0.79 -16.28 -0.84
CA VAL A 85 0.05 -16.59 -2.08
C VAL A 85 -0.77 -15.38 -2.54
N THR A 86 -1.05 -15.35 -3.85
CA THR A 86 -1.92 -14.34 -4.46
C THR A 86 -3.37 -14.57 -4.06
N HIS A 87 -4.13 -13.49 -3.97
CA HIS A 87 -5.56 -13.48 -3.74
C HIS A 87 -6.30 -13.30 -5.07
N ASP A 88 -7.16 -14.26 -5.44
CA ASP A 88 -7.80 -14.26 -6.76
C ASP A 88 -8.92 -13.22 -6.89
N SER A 89 -9.70 -13.00 -5.83
CA SER A 89 -10.82 -12.04 -5.82
C SER A 89 -10.45 -10.64 -5.34
N GLN A 90 -9.51 -10.49 -4.40
CA GLN A 90 -9.05 -9.20 -3.86
C GLN A 90 -7.74 -8.78 -4.52
N GLN A 91 -7.78 -8.46 -5.82
CA GLN A 91 -6.58 -8.16 -6.61
C GLN A 91 -5.74 -6.99 -6.06
N TRP A 92 -6.36 -6.03 -5.35
CA TRP A 92 -5.65 -4.93 -4.70
C TRP A 92 -4.67 -5.41 -3.63
N SER A 93 -4.98 -6.50 -2.91
CA SER A 93 -4.14 -6.97 -1.81
C SER A 93 -2.85 -7.63 -2.32
N ASN A 94 -2.84 -8.08 -3.57
CA ASN A 94 -1.65 -8.64 -4.23
C ASN A 94 -0.50 -7.64 -4.30
N TYR A 95 -0.76 -6.33 -4.36
CA TYR A 95 0.29 -5.31 -4.27
C TYR A 95 1.01 -5.35 -2.92
N VAL A 96 0.25 -5.39 -1.82
CA VAL A 96 0.82 -5.44 -0.47
C VAL A 96 1.52 -6.78 -0.23
N ARG A 97 0.88 -7.90 -0.62
CA ARG A 97 1.48 -9.24 -0.54
C ARG A 97 2.77 -9.34 -1.34
N GLY A 98 2.82 -8.79 -2.55
CA GLY A 98 4.02 -8.74 -3.39
C GLY A 98 5.16 -7.97 -2.73
N VAL A 99 4.87 -6.77 -2.18
CA VAL A 99 5.85 -5.96 -1.44
C VAL A 99 6.40 -6.75 -0.25
N VAL A 100 5.53 -7.30 0.60
CA VAL A 100 5.94 -8.05 1.79
C VAL A 100 6.77 -9.28 1.41
N LYS A 101 6.38 -10.02 0.36
CA LYS A 101 7.12 -11.17 -0.16
C LYS A 101 8.53 -10.79 -0.60
N HIS A 102 8.70 -9.69 -1.32
CA HIS A 102 10.03 -9.21 -1.73
C HIS A 102 10.84 -8.63 -0.58
N LEU A 103 10.19 -8.03 0.43
CA LEU A 103 10.87 -7.61 1.65
C LEU A 103 11.40 -8.82 2.43
N GLN A 104 10.63 -9.91 2.59
CA GLN A 104 11.08 -11.14 3.25
C GLN A 104 12.32 -11.74 2.60
N GLN A 105 12.43 -11.67 1.27
CA GLN A 105 13.62 -12.14 0.53
C GLN A 105 14.88 -11.32 0.83
N ARG A 106 14.72 -10.03 1.15
CA ARG A 106 15.83 -9.13 1.51
C ARG A 106 16.15 -9.19 3.00
N ASN A 107 15.14 -9.26 3.84
CA ASN A 107 15.25 -9.35 5.29
C ASN A 107 13.97 -9.96 5.89
N ASN A 108 14.07 -11.09 6.59
CA ASN A 108 12.92 -11.75 7.22
C ASN A 108 12.82 -11.53 8.74
N THR A 109 13.54 -10.55 9.30
CA THR A 109 13.53 -10.30 10.76
C THR A 109 12.39 -9.40 11.22
N PHE A 110 11.57 -8.85 10.31
CA PHE A 110 10.45 -8.01 10.69
C PHE A 110 9.25 -8.84 11.18
N GLY A 111 8.48 -8.25 12.09
CA GLY A 111 7.24 -8.83 12.64
C GLY A 111 6.00 -8.43 11.86
N GLY A 112 4.83 -8.76 12.41
CA GLY A 112 3.53 -8.43 11.85
C GLY A 112 3.24 -6.93 11.83
N VAL A 113 2.20 -6.54 11.09
CA VAL A 113 1.78 -5.14 10.96
C VAL A 113 0.29 -5.05 10.68
N ASP A 114 -0.36 -4.08 11.32
CA ASP A 114 -1.71 -3.65 10.96
C ASP A 114 -1.62 -2.41 10.08
N ILE A 115 -2.39 -2.36 8.99
CA ILE A 115 -2.36 -1.30 7.99
C ILE A 115 -3.79 -0.91 7.58
N VAL A 116 -4.07 0.38 7.49
CA VAL A 116 -5.20 0.95 6.74
C VAL A 116 -4.66 1.73 5.56
N ILE A 117 -5.18 1.46 4.36
CA ILE A 117 -4.79 2.10 3.10
C ILE A 117 -5.97 2.90 2.54
N SER A 118 -5.71 4.13 2.08
CA SER A 118 -6.65 4.91 1.28
C SER A 118 -5.90 5.78 0.27
N GLY A 119 -6.50 6.09 -0.88
CA GLY A 119 -5.89 6.94 -1.89
C GLY A 119 -6.91 7.74 -2.69
N ASN A 120 -6.44 8.82 -3.31
CA ASN A 120 -7.25 9.63 -4.22
C ASN A 120 -6.68 9.64 -5.65
N VAL A 121 -5.66 8.83 -5.96
CA VAL A 121 -5.17 8.64 -7.34
C VAL A 121 -6.26 7.95 -8.16
N PRO A 122 -6.76 8.57 -9.24
CA PRO A 122 -7.79 7.97 -10.08
C PRO A 122 -7.37 6.61 -10.63
N GLN A 123 -8.20 5.58 -10.38
CA GLN A 123 -7.94 4.23 -10.89
C GLN A 123 -8.02 4.20 -12.41
N GLY A 124 -7.11 3.47 -13.06
CA GLY A 124 -7.09 3.29 -14.51
C GLY A 124 -6.68 4.52 -15.33
N ALA A 125 -6.32 5.64 -14.70
CA ALA A 125 -5.97 6.87 -15.40
C ALA A 125 -4.51 6.95 -15.89
N GLY A 126 -3.73 5.87 -15.78
CA GLY A 126 -2.29 5.89 -16.11
C GLY A 126 -1.42 6.70 -15.12
N LEU A 127 -2.00 7.11 -13.99
CA LEU A 127 -1.35 7.94 -12.96
C LEU A 127 -0.59 7.16 -11.89
N SER A 128 -0.29 5.89 -12.17
CA SER A 128 0.47 5.00 -11.28
C SER A 128 -0.12 4.86 -9.88
N SER A 129 -1.43 4.62 -9.78
CA SER A 129 -2.06 4.25 -8.51
C SER A 129 -1.51 2.95 -7.91
N SER A 130 -0.82 2.14 -8.72
CA SER A 130 -0.26 0.83 -8.40
C SER A 130 1.24 0.83 -8.10
N ALA A 131 1.94 1.96 -8.30
CA ALA A 131 3.39 2.07 -8.14
C ALA A 131 3.79 2.31 -6.67
#